data_AF-A0A355WQA6-F1
#
_entry.id   AF-A0A355WQA6-F1
#
_cell.length_a   1.000
_cell.length_b   1.000
_cell.length_c   1.000
_cell.angle_alpha   90.00
_cell.angle_beta   90.00
_cell.angle_gamma   90.00
#
_symmetry.space_group_name_H-M   'P 1'
#
loop_
_entity.id
_entity.type
_entity.pdbx_description
1 polymer ?
#
loop_
_entity_poly.entity_id
_entity_poly.type
_entity_poly.pdbx_seq_one_letter_code
_entity_poly.pdbx_strand_id
1 'polypeptide(L)'
;FPDENVEFCLALRNPATFLPVCFAKTEAPSFAEYLAHIDPMSLRWSDVISRIKAQLPNVPLRVWSNEDTPFIWRELIHEIADSDTSTKLEGLDDFVNSIMLPEGVERMAAYLETRPPANETQRRRILSAFLDKFEKEDDEPEVETPGWTEEYLTRLTEFYEQDLFAIERMPGVDFISP
;
A
#
# COMPACT_ATOMS: atom_id res chain seq x y z
N PHE A 1 22.48 18.97 3.50
CA PHE A 1 21.06 19.30 3.31
C PHE A 1 20.72 20.01 2.00
N PRO A 2 21.32 21.14 1.55
CA PRO A 2 20.98 21.67 0.22
C PRO A 2 21.61 20.90 -0.96
N ASP A 3 22.65 20.10 -0.71
CA ASP A 3 23.41 19.36 -1.74
C ASP A 3 23.14 17.84 -1.73
N GLU A 4 22.10 17.38 -1.04
CA GLU A 4 21.76 15.95 -0.98
C GLU A 4 20.68 15.62 -2.01
N ASN A 5 20.91 14.56 -2.78
CA ASN A 5 19.89 13.97 -3.65
C ASN A 5 18.87 13.26 -2.78
N VAL A 6 17.71 13.89 -2.59
CA VAL A 6 16.58 13.31 -1.85
C VAL A 6 15.58 12.74 -2.85
N GLU A 7 15.02 11.59 -2.52
CA GLU A 7 13.85 10.99 -3.16
C GLU A 7 12.76 10.78 -2.10
N PHE A 8 11.48 10.87 -2.50
CA PHE A 8 10.37 10.46 -1.67
C PHE A 8 9.70 9.19 -2.19
N CYS A 9 9.42 8.29 -1.26
CA CYS A 9 8.64 7.09 -1.47
C CYS A 9 7.35 7.19 -0.65
N LEU A 10 6.19 7.01 -1.28
CA LEU A 10 4.88 7.20 -0.68
C LEU A 10 3.92 6.05 -1.00
N ALA A 11 3.55 5.27 0.02
CA ALA A 11 2.43 4.34 -0.06
C ALA A 11 1.10 5.09 0.11
N LEU A 12 0.14 4.81 -0.76
CA LEU A 12 -1.25 5.27 -0.66
C LEU A 12 -2.10 4.15 -0.08
N ARG A 13 -3.08 4.46 0.77
CA ARG A 13 -4.02 3.46 1.27
C ARG A 13 -5.45 3.93 1.01
N ASN A 14 -6.34 2.99 0.75
CA ASN A 14 -7.76 3.26 0.59
C ASN A 14 -8.30 4.06 1.81
N PRO A 15 -8.88 5.26 1.62
CA PRO A 15 -9.44 6.04 2.72
C PRO A 15 -10.47 5.29 3.57
N ALA A 16 -11.20 4.33 2.97
CA ALA A 16 -12.17 3.49 3.66
C ALA A 16 -11.54 2.61 4.75
N THR A 17 -10.29 2.18 4.58
CA THR A 17 -9.55 1.41 5.59
C THR A 17 -8.56 2.27 6.34
N PHE A 18 -8.03 3.33 5.73
CA PHE A 18 -7.05 4.22 6.34
C PHE A 18 -7.63 5.12 7.44
N LEU A 19 -8.79 5.75 7.21
CA LEU A 19 -9.36 6.70 8.17
C LEU A 19 -9.72 6.06 9.52
N PRO A 20 -10.36 4.87 9.57
CA PRO A 20 -10.62 4.19 10.84
C PRO A 20 -9.35 3.91 11.63
N VAL A 21 -8.29 3.46 10.95
CA VAL A 21 -6.98 3.16 11.56
C VAL A 21 -6.30 4.42 12.11
N CYS A 22 -6.39 5.53 11.38
CA CYS A 22 -5.92 6.81 11.87
C CYS A 22 -6.71 7.24 13.11
N PHE A 23 -8.03 7.13 13.07
CA PHE A 23 -8.90 7.48 14.21
C PHE A 23 -8.55 6.68 15.47
N ALA A 24 -8.31 5.38 15.35
CA ALA A 24 -7.93 4.51 16.46
C ALA A 24 -6.64 4.95 17.19
N LYS A 25 -5.83 5.80 16.55
CA LYS A 25 -4.59 6.37 17.10
C LYS A 25 -4.76 7.80 17.64
N THR A 26 -5.98 8.31 17.67
CA THR A 26 -6.31 9.65 18.18
C THR A 26 -7.03 9.58 19.53
N GLU A 27 -7.07 10.71 20.24
CA GLU A 27 -7.88 10.88 21.45
C GLU A 27 -9.28 11.45 21.14
N ALA A 28 -9.68 11.48 19.86
CA ALA A 28 -10.99 12.00 19.48
C ALA A 28 -12.11 11.12 20.07
N PRO A 29 -13.17 11.71 20.63
CA PRO A 29 -14.17 10.94 21.39
C PRO A 29 -15.11 10.12 20.50
N SER A 30 -15.20 10.42 19.20
CA SER A 30 -15.96 9.64 18.23
C SER A 30 -15.42 9.80 16.81
N PHE A 31 -15.70 8.83 15.94
CA PHE A 31 -15.29 8.88 14.54
C PHE A 31 -15.88 10.08 13.80
N ALA A 32 -17.12 10.46 14.11
CA ALA A 32 -17.77 11.63 13.54
C ALA A 32 -17.07 12.95 13.94
N GLU A 33 -16.65 13.08 15.21
CA GLU A 33 -15.89 14.25 15.66
C GLU A 33 -14.48 14.29 15.07
N TYR A 34 -13.84 13.13 14.88
CA TYR A 34 -12.54 13.03 14.21
C TYR A 34 -12.59 13.54 12.76
N LEU A 35 -13.62 13.14 12.00
CA LEU A 35 -13.82 13.67 10.65
C LEU A 35 -14.22 15.14 10.67
N ALA A 36 -14.91 15.60 11.71
CA ALA A 36 -15.39 16.96 11.88
C ALA A 36 -16.19 17.49 10.67
N HIS A 37 -15.55 18.27 9.80
CA HIS A 37 -16.14 18.84 8.58
C HIS A 37 -15.53 18.28 7.29
N ILE A 38 -14.64 17.29 7.40
CA ILE A 38 -14.03 16.62 6.27
C ILE A 38 -15.02 15.59 5.74
N ASP A 39 -15.40 15.73 4.47
CA ASP A 39 -16.13 14.69 3.75
C ASP A 39 -15.13 13.67 3.19
N PRO A 40 -15.13 12.40 3.67
CA PRO A 40 -14.26 11.35 3.14
C PRO A 40 -14.38 11.17 1.63
N MET A 41 -15.57 11.39 1.04
CA MET A 41 -15.80 11.27 -0.40
C MET A 41 -15.04 12.31 -1.23
N SER A 42 -14.61 13.40 -0.60
CA SER A 42 -13.82 14.45 -1.24
C SER A 42 -12.31 14.22 -1.19
N LEU A 43 -11.84 13.23 -0.41
CA LEU A 43 -10.42 12.99 -0.23
C LEU A 43 -9.78 12.41 -1.49
N ARG A 44 -8.68 13.02 -1.93
CA ARG A 44 -7.86 12.54 -3.06
C ARG A 44 -6.38 12.56 -2.66
N TRP A 45 -5.69 11.47 -2.88
CA TRP A 45 -4.24 11.39 -2.77
C TRP A 45 -3.56 12.18 -3.89
N SER A 46 -4.18 12.29 -5.06
CA SER A 46 -3.68 13.14 -6.16
C SER A 46 -3.53 14.60 -5.75
N ASP A 47 -4.41 15.11 -4.86
CA ASP A 47 -4.27 16.46 -4.30
C ASP A 47 -3.04 16.58 -3.41
N VAL A 48 -2.75 15.56 -2.60
CA VAL A 48 -1.55 15.51 -1.74
C VAL A 48 -0.29 15.50 -2.61
N ILE A 49 -0.26 14.62 -3.61
CA ILE A 49 0.86 14.45 -4.56
C ILE A 49 1.08 15.74 -5.35
N SER A 50 0.00 16.38 -5.83
CA SER A 50 0.08 17.66 -6.54
C SER A 50 0.73 18.75 -5.68
N ARG A 51 0.37 18.81 -4.39
CA ARG A 51 1.00 19.76 -3.45
C ARG A 51 2.48 19.46 -3.23
N ILE A 52 2.86 18.18 -3.09
CA ILE A 52 4.26 17.78 -2.98
C ILE A 52 5.05 18.22 -4.22
N LYS A 53 4.55 17.88 -5.43
CA LYS A 53 5.22 18.24 -6.70
C LYS A 53 5.25 19.75 -6.96
N ALA A 54 4.25 20.50 -6.51
CA ALA A 54 4.26 21.96 -6.63
C ALA A 54 5.38 22.61 -5.79
N GLN A 55 5.67 22.06 -4.60
CA GLN A 55 6.74 22.56 -3.73
C GLN A 55 8.11 22.01 -4.13
N LEU A 56 8.16 20.77 -4.61
CA LEU A 56 9.38 20.01 -4.87
C LEU A 56 9.35 19.39 -6.29
N PRO A 57 9.32 20.22 -7.35
CA PRO A 57 9.08 19.74 -8.71
C PRO A 57 10.17 18.80 -9.23
N ASN A 58 11.42 19.04 -8.83
CA ASN A 58 12.59 18.30 -9.29
C ASN A 58 12.95 17.10 -8.41
N VAL A 59 12.24 16.90 -7.29
CA VAL A 59 12.47 15.75 -6.41
C VAL A 59 11.71 14.55 -6.96
N PRO A 60 12.38 13.40 -7.20
CA PRO A 60 11.70 12.16 -7.57
C PRO A 60 10.67 11.77 -6.51
N LEU A 61 9.49 11.37 -6.96
CA LEU A 61 8.39 10.94 -6.10
C LEU A 61 7.87 9.62 -6.62
N ARG A 62 8.15 8.57 -5.86
CA ARG A 62 7.73 7.21 -6.11
C ARG A 62 6.50 6.89 -5.28
N VAL A 63 5.49 6.34 -5.94
CA VAL A 63 4.16 6.14 -5.36
C VAL A 63 3.66 4.75 -5.67
N TRP A 64 2.98 4.12 -4.73
CA TRP A 64 2.31 2.84 -4.94
C TRP A 64 1.06 2.73 -4.08
N SER A 65 0.21 1.76 -4.41
CA SER A 65 -0.92 1.34 -3.59
C SER A 65 -0.42 0.41 -2.47
N ASN A 66 -0.72 0.73 -1.21
CA ASN A 66 -0.31 -0.06 -0.06
C ASN A 66 -0.90 -1.48 -0.12
N GLU A 67 -2.10 -1.60 -0.68
CA GLU A 67 -2.78 -2.87 -0.94
C GLU A 67 -1.98 -3.78 -1.89
N ASP A 68 -1.17 -3.21 -2.79
CA ASP A 68 -0.33 -3.96 -3.73
C ASP A 68 1.05 -4.31 -3.15
N THR A 69 1.44 -3.74 -2.00
CA THR A 69 2.75 -3.95 -1.36
C THR A 69 3.16 -5.43 -1.28
N PRO A 70 2.29 -6.40 -0.89
CA PRO A 70 2.68 -7.81 -0.87
C PRO A 70 3.21 -8.32 -2.22
N PHE A 71 2.68 -7.80 -3.33
CA PHE A 71 2.97 -8.27 -4.68
C PHE A 71 4.15 -7.55 -5.33
N ILE A 72 4.50 -6.36 -4.84
CA ILE A 72 5.60 -5.52 -5.36
C ILE A 72 6.76 -5.37 -4.37
N TRP A 73 6.68 -5.95 -3.16
CA TRP A 73 7.65 -5.72 -2.09
C TRP A 73 9.10 -5.92 -2.51
N ARG A 74 9.36 -6.95 -3.31
CA ARG A 74 10.71 -7.30 -3.75
C ARG A 74 11.27 -6.23 -4.67
N GLU A 75 10.49 -5.83 -5.67
CA GLU A 75 10.82 -4.75 -6.59
C GLU A 75 10.97 -3.42 -5.82
N LEU A 76 10.02 -3.12 -4.94
CA LEU A 76 9.97 -1.89 -4.14
C LEU A 76 11.23 -1.73 -3.27
N ILE A 77 11.69 -2.78 -2.60
CA ILE A 77 12.90 -2.70 -1.76
C ILE A 77 14.16 -2.51 -2.59
N HIS A 78 14.25 -3.11 -3.79
CA HIS A 78 15.36 -2.85 -4.69
C HIS A 78 15.40 -1.40 -5.15
N GLU A 79 14.23 -0.86 -5.52
CA GLU A 79 14.04 0.52 -5.96
C GLU A 79 14.35 1.52 -4.84
N ILE A 80 13.88 1.28 -3.61
CA ILE A 80 14.18 2.13 -2.44
C ILE A 80 15.66 2.08 -2.06
N ALA A 81 16.30 0.90 -2.19
CA ALA A 81 17.70 0.71 -1.86
C ALA A 81 18.68 1.19 -2.94
N ASP A 82 18.17 1.70 -4.09
CA ASP A 82 18.95 2.04 -5.28
C ASP A 82 19.92 0.90 -5.66
N SER A 83 19.40 -0.33 -5.64
CA SER A 83 20.18 -1.55 -5.85
C SER A 83 19.71 -2.29 -7.09
N ASP A 84 20.65 -2.92 -7.79
CA ASP A 84 20.33 -3.78 -8.92
C ASP A 84 19.47 -4.97 -8.46
N THR A 85 18.44 -5.32 -9.22
CA THR A 85 17.53 -6.45 -8.93
C THR A 85 18.23 -7.82 -8.79
N SER A 86 19.45 -7.96 -9.29
CA SER A 86 20.30 -9.15 -9.11
C SER A 86 21.03 -9.17 -7.76
N THR A 87 21.02 -8.06 -7.03
CA THR A 87 21.60 -7.95 -5.69
C THR A 87 20.86 -8.86 -4.74
N LYS A 88 21.58 -9.67 -3.96
CA LYS A 88 20.93 -10.47 -2.91
C LYS A 88 20.63 -9.57 -1.73
N LEU A 89 19.35 -9.33 -1.48
CA LEU A 89 18.88 -8.66 -0.27
C LEU A 89 18.34 -9.69 0.72
N GLU A 90 18.69 -9.51 1.99
CA GLU A 90 18.08 -10.25 3.09
C GLU A 90 16.70 -9.63 3.39
N GLY A 91 15.72 -10.44 3.78
CA GLY A 91 14.38 -9.95 4.16
C GLY A 91 13.39 -9.70 3.00
N LEU A 92 13.69 -10.17 1.78
CA LEU A 92 12.80 -10.05 0.61
C LEU A 92 11.43 -10.74 0.76
N ASP A 93 11.26 -11.57 1.78
CA ASP A 93 9.99 -12.22 2.12
C ASP A 93 9.42 -11.71 3.47
N ASP A 94 10.09 -10.80 4.17
CA ASP A 94 9.70 -10.39 5.53
C ASP A 94 8.32 -9.75 5.56
N PHE A 95 8.00 -8.89 4.58
CA PHE A 95 6.68 -8.27 4.49
C PHE A 95 5.59 -9.33 4.30
N VAL A 96 5.76 -10.25 3.36
CA VAL A 96 4.81 -11.35 3.12
C VAL A 96 4.68 -12.25 4.35
N ASN A 97 5.78 -12.56 5.02
CA ASN A 97 5.78 -13.37 6.24
C ASN A 97 5.08 -12.64 7.41
N SER A 98 5.11 -11.29 7.41
CA SER A 98 4.46 -10.49 8.44
C SER A 98 2.94 -10.52 8.33
N ILE A 99 2.38 -10.64 7.12
CA ILE A 99 0.93 -10.66 6.86
C ILE A 99 0.35 -12.08 6.70
N MET A 100 1.19 -13.12 6.71
CA MET A 100 0.75 -14.51 6.52
C MET A 100 0.91 -15.33 7.80
N LEU A 101 -0.06 -16.19 8.09
CA LEU A 101 -0.03 -17.14 9.20
C LEU A 101 1.23 -18.03 9.11
N PRO A 102 1.83 -18.44 10.27
CA PRO A 102 3.05 -19.26 10.27
C PRO A 102 2.96 -20.54 9.42
N GLU A 103 1.80 -21.22 9.44
CA GLU A 103 1.57 -22.42 8.60
C GLU A 103 1.57 -22.09 7.10
N GLY A 104 1.06 -20.92 6.72
CA GLY A 104 1.09 -20.45 5.33
C GLY A 104 2.50 -20.20 4.85
N VAL A 105 3.32 -19.53 5.68
CA VAL A 105 4.74 -19.25 5.39
C VAL A 105 5.51 -20.54 5.15
N GLU A 106 5.39 -21.52 6.05
CA GLU A 106 6.06 -22.82 5.92
C GLU A 106 5.66 -23.55 4.63
N ARG A 107 4.34 -23.58 4.34
CA ARG A 107 3.83 -24.24 3.13
C ARG A 107 4.22 -23.53 1.84
N MET A 108 4.23 -22.20 1.84
CA MET A 108 4.63 -21.42 0.66
C MET A 108 6.11 -21.62 0.37
N ALA A 109 6.97 -21.59 1.39
CA ALA A 109 8.40 -21.86 1.25
C ALA A 109 8.66 -23.25 0.64
N ALA A 110 8.01 -24.30 1.19
CA ALA A 110 8.13 -25.66 0.64
C ALA A 110 7.58 -25.78 -0.79
N TYR A 111 6.49 -25.07 -1.11
CA TYR A 111 5.95 -25.03 -2.47
C TYR A 111 6.93 -24.39 -3.45
N LEU A 112 7.51 -23.24 -3.10
CA LEU A 112 8.45 -22.51 -3.95
C LEU A 112 9.77 -23.27 -4.16
N GLU A 113 10.24 -24.02 -3.15
CA GLU A 113 11.42 -24.89 -3.28
C GLU A 113 11.19 -26.03 -4.28
N THR A 114 10.02 -26.67 -4.21
CA THR A 114 9.68 -27.80 -5.10
C THR A 114 9.20 -27.36 -6.48
N ARG A 115 8.67 -26.13 -6.58
CA ARG A 115 8.12 -25.54 -7.82
C ARG A 115 8.54 -24.06 -7.93
N PRO A 116 9.83 -23.79 -8.25
CA PRO A 116 10.29 -22.43 -8.43
C PRO A 116 9.49 -21.72 -9.54
N PRO A 117 9.02 -20.49 -9.31
CA PRO A 117 8.30 -19.73 -10.33
C PRO A 117 9.25 -19.37 -11.49
N ALA A 118 8.74 -19.40 -12.72
CA ALA A 118 9.51 -19.05 -13.91
C ALA A 118 9.71 -17.54 -14.07
N ASN A 119 8.84 -16.73 -13.45
CA ASN A 119 8.88 -15.27 -13.46
C ASN A 119 8.04 -14.68 -12.31
N GLU A 120 8.13 -13.37 -12.11
CA GLU A 120 7.40 -12.66 -11.04
C GLU A 120 5.88 -12.74 -11.20
N THR A 121 5.35 -12.73 -12.43
CA THR A 121 3.90 -12.91 -12.64
C THR A 121 3.40 -14.24 -12.07
N GLN A 122 4.15 -15.33 -12.28
CA GLN A 122 3.83 -16.62 -11.69
C GLN A 122 4.01 -16.60 -10.16
N ARG A 123 5.06 -15.97 -9.65
CA ARG A 123 5.28 -15.82 -8.20
C ARG A 123 4.11 -15.10 -7.53
N ARG A 124 3.64 -13.99 -8.08
CA ARG A 124 2.49 -13.22 -7.56
C ARG A 124 1.19 -14.02 -7.56
N ARG A 125 0.95 -14.85 -8.59
CA ARG A 125 -0.21 -15.78 -8.61
C ARG A 125 -0.12 -16.82 -7.50
N ILE A 126 1.06 -17.36 -7.24
CA ILE A 126 1.28 -18.29 -6.12
C ILE A 126 1.01 -17.56 -4.81
N LEU A 127 1.58 -16.37 -4.63
CA LEU A 127 1.38 -15.55 -3.43
C LEU A 127 -0.10 -15.26 -3.17
N SER A 128 -0.84 -14.82 -4.19
CA SER A 128 -2.29 -14.56 -4.08
C SER A 128 -3.04 -15.80 -3.60
N ALA A 129 -2.79 -16.97 -4.20
CA ALA A 129 -3.44 -18.21 -3.78
C ALA A 129 -3.09 -18.63 -2.34
N PHE A 130 -1.92 -18.23 -1.82
CA PHE A 130 -1.55 -18.47 -0.44
C PHE A 130 -2.18 -17.46 0.51
N LEU A 131 -2.19 -16.17 0.18
CA LEU A 131 -2.85 -15.13 0.98
C LEU A 131 -4.36 -15.40 1.10
N ASP A 132 -5.03 -15.83 0.02
CA ASP A 132 -6.45 -16.22 0.03
C ASP A 132 -6.81 -17.25 1.12
N LYS A 133 -5.83 -18.05 1.56
CA LYS A 133 -6.03 -19.14 2.54
C LYS A 133 -5.34 -18.89 3.88
N PHE A 134 -4.25 -18.15 3.91
CA PHE A 134 -3.36 -18.04 5.05
C PHE A 134 -3.00 -16.60 5.42
N GLU A 135 -3.67 -15.60 4.87
CA GLU A 135 -3.57 -14.23 5.37
C GLU A 135 -3.94 -14.18 6.86
N LYS A 136 -3.20 -13.36 7.61
CA LYS A 136 -3.53 -13.07 9.02
C LYS A 136 -4.75 -12.17 9.07
N GLU A 137 -5.58 -12.36 10.09
CA GLU A 137 -6.56 -11.33 10.43
C GLU A 137 -5.83 -10.03 10.78
N ASP A 138 -6.43 -8.91 10.40
CA ASP A 138 -5.89 -7.60 10.73
C ASP A 138 -5.95 -7.40 12.25
N ASP A 139 -4.80 -7.11 12.86
CA ASP A 139 -4.71 -6.81 14.30
C ASP A 139 -5.17 -5.35 14.61
N GLU A 140 -5.52 -4.57 13.57
CA GLU A 140 -6.10 -3.24 13.72
C GLU A 140 -7.44 -3.30 14.49
N PRO A 141 -7.66 -2.41 15.48
CA PRO A 141 -8.88 -2.45 16.29
C PRO A 141 -10.10 -2.16 15.42
N GLU A 142 -11.16 -2.95 15.60
CA GLU A 142 -12.46 -2.68 14.99
C GLU A 142 -12.98 -1.31 15.46
N VAL A 143 -13.06 -0.37 14.53
CA VAL A 143 -13.58 0.97 14.78
C VAL A 143 -15.02 1.03 14.29
N GLU A 144 -15.92 1.42 15.18
CA GLU A 144 -17.26 1.79 14.78
C GLU A 144 -17.19 3.01 13.85
N THR A 145 -17.76 2.88 12.65
CA THR A 145 -17.87 3.95 11.66
C THR A 145 -19.36 4.29 11.41
N PRO A 146 -20.07 4.93 12.37
CA PRO A 146 -21.49 5.19 12.23
C PRO A 146 -21.81 6.00 10.96
N GLY A 147 -22.75 5.48 10.16
CA GLY A 147 -23.18 6.10 8.91
C GLY A 147 -22.40 5.67 7.66
N TRP A 148 -21.33 4.88 7.80
CA TRP A 148 -20.66 4.25 6.67
C TRP A 148 -21.35 2.93 6.33
N THR A 149 -22.29 2.99 5.39
CA THR A 149 -22.93 1.79 4.84
C THR A 149 -21.96 1.04 3.92
N GLU A 150 -22.25 -0.22 3.61
CA GLU A 150 -21.51 -0.97 2.58
C GLU A 150 -21.44 -0.19 1.26
N GLU A 151 -22.55 0.41 0.83
CA GLU A 151 -22.60 1.25 -0.38
C GLU A 151 -21.65 2.47 -0.28
N TYR A 152 -21.58 3.11 0.89
CA TYR A 152 -20.65 4.22 1.13
C TYR A 152 -19.20 3.75 1.03
N LEU A 153 -18.87 2.62 1.66
CA LEU A 153 -17.51 2.04 1.63
C LEU A 153 -17.09 1.64 0.22
N THR A 154 -18.00 0.98 -0.53
CA THR A 154 -17.78 0.62 -1.94
C THR A 154 -17.53 1.88 -2.75
N ARG A 155 -18.37 2.91 -2.60
CA ARG A 155 -18.22 4.15 -3.37
C ARG A 155 -16.95 4.92 -3.04
N LEU A 156 -16.54 4.93 -1.76
CA LEU A 156 -15.28 5.54 -1.34
C LEU A 156 -14.07 4.80 -1.93
N THR A 157 -14.15 3.47 -1.98
CA THR A 157 -13.13 2.61 -2.62
C THR A 157 -13.05 2.87 -4.13
N GLU A 158 -14.18 2.95 -4.83
CA GLU A 158 -14.20 3.30 -6.26
C GLU A 158 -13.55 4.66 -6.55
N PHE A 159 -13.76 5.66 -5.68
CA PHE A 159 -13.10 6.95 -5.83
C PHE A 159 -11.60 6.89 -5.58
N TYR A 160 -11.16 6.08 -4.63
CA TYR A 160 -9.74 5.81 -4.42
C TYR A 160 -9.11 5.15 -5.64
N GLU A 161 -9.72 4.11 -6.19
CA GLU A 161 -9.24 3.43 -7.40
C GLU A 161 -9.18 4.38 -8.60
N GLN A 162 -10.20 5.20 -8.80
CA GLN A 162 -10.20 6.25 -9.83
C GLN A 162 -9.06 7.25 -9.63
N ASP A 163 -8.76 7.60 -8.39
CA ASP A 163 -7.67 8.51 -8.06
C ASP A 163 -6.30 7.87 -8.32
N LEU A 164 -6.12 6.58 -8.02
CA LEU A 164 -4.90 5.83 -8.38
C LEU A 164 -4.64 5.88 -9.89
N PHE A 165 -5.68 5.67 -10.73
CA PHE A 165 -5.54 5.82 -12.18
C PHE A 165 -5.16 7.24 -12.60
N ALA A 166 -5.65 8.27 -11.91
CA ALA A 166 -5.23 9.64 -12.18
C ALA A 166 -3.75 9.85 -11.81
N ILE A 167 -3.33 9.34 -10.64
CA ILE A 167 -1.97 9.46 -10.10
C ILE A 167 -0.93 8.79 -10.99
N GLU A 168 -1.23 7.60 -11.50
CA GLU A 168 -0.38 6.86 -12.44
C GLU A 168 0.02 7.71 -13.67
N ARG A 169 -0.84 8.64 -14.07
CA ARG A 169 -0.66 9.51 -15.26
C ARG A 169 -0.11 10.90 -14.90
N MET A 170 0.15 11.17 -13.62
CA MET A 170 0.63 12.48 -13.17
C MET A 170 2.09 12.73 -13.59
N PRO A 171 2.41 13.89 -14.19
CA PRO A 171 3.80 14.22 -14.53
C PRO A 171 4.72 14.26 -13.31
N GLY A 172 5.86 13.61 -13.42
CA GLY A 172 6.88 13.61 -12.36
C GLY A 172 6.55 12.72 -11.16
N VAL A 173 5.59 11.79 -11.33
CA VAL A 173 5.29 10.67 -10.43
C VAL A 173 5.80 9.38 -11.08
N ASP A 174 6.54 8.59 -10.32
CA ASP A 174 6.92 7.23 -10.66
C ASP A 174 5.97 6.27 -9.93
N PHE A 175 4.95 5.76 -10.63
CA PHE A 175 3.95 4.90 -10.02
C PHE A 175 4.34 3.43 -10.18
N ILE A 176 4.47 2.71 -9.06
CA ILE A 176 4.76 1.28 -9.04
C ILE A 176 3.45 0.52 -8.90
N SER A 177 3.18 -0.34 -9.88
CA SER A 177 2.08 -1.30 -9.86
C SER A 177 2.62 -2.73 -10.01
N PRO A 178 1.83 -3.75 -9.63
CA PRO A 178 2.04 -5.11 -10.12
C PRO A 178 2.05 -5.17 -11.66
#